data_AF-A0A1J5IT92-F1
#
_entry.id   AF-A0A1J5IT92-F1
#
_cell.length_a   1.000
_cell.length_b   1.000
_cell.length_c   1.000
_cell.angle_alpha   90.00
_cell.angle_beta   90.00
_cell.angle_gamma   90.00
#
_symmetry.space_group_name_H-M   'P 1'
#
loop_
_entity.id
_entity.type
_entity.pdbx_description
1 polymer ?
#
loop_
_entity_poly.entity_id
_entity_poly.type
_entity_poly.pdbx_seq_one_letter_code
_entity_poly.pdbx_strand_id
1 'polypeptide(L)'
;MKLLKYLKWYFLATAILFVLLVIVGIVNGYSPVPHWDMWDGYLGSYVKTTDGDYWQWIAQHNEHRIFFSRILFWIDLKFFSGASLFLLPMNFLLLAVFVYLLIQTAKKLDLFESYGSDRYAIIISLLVIICFSWMQNNNLDWGFQSQFLAAYLFPFSAFLALYQFQVTGRVNWFVGALILGVLSAGTMANGVLALPILFILSLFLRVKLFYSLIILLTGVVVNALYFWNFQSNLGHGSLTETLLNHPTDFLLYILTYLGNPFHYINIYYFNIHHLFISQAFGAIFIVVAIGAFFYVLFKLPVSNHKRLLLVLFAYILYVGGTAFGTAGGRAIFGLHQAIESRYTTPTLFAWGALLVVLFYLMQDYLRDKSKLFVIFAMVPLLFFSVQLNALNERKEEFFDRKVAALALEMGVRDEVYIQKIFPFVDWLEEIVVKPKDRNLSIFGSPEIVDV
;
A
#
# COMPACT_ATOMS: atom_id res chain seq x y z
N MET A 1 -15.63 -32.81 -10.97
CA MET A 1 -16.17 -31.71 -11.81
C MET A 1 -17.22 -30.86 -11.08
N LYS A 2 -18.33 -31.42 -10.55
CA LYS A 2 -19.39 -30.61 -9.89
C LYS A 2 -18.86 -29.71 -8.75
N LEU A 3 -18.03 -30.23 -7.83
CA LEU A 3 -17.48 -29.45 -6.71
C LEU A 3 -16.68 -28.21 -7.16
N LEU A 4 -15.81 -28.33 -8.16
CA LEU A 4 -15.03 -27.19 -8.67
C LEU A 4 -15.91 -26.09 -9.25
N LYS A 5 -17.01 -26.46 -9.92
CA LYS A 5 -17.96 -25.50 -10.46
C LYS A 5 -18.65 -24.72 -9.34
N TYR A 6 -19.05 -25.38 -8.25
CA TYR A 6 -19.61 -24.70 -7.08
C TYR A 6 -18.58 -23.80 -6.38
N LEU A 7 -17.36 -24.30 -6.18
CA LEU A 7 -16.27 -23.51 -5.59
C LEU A 7 -15.98 -22.25 -6.42
N LYS A 8 -15.86 -22.39 -7.74
CA LYS A 8 -15.70 -21.24 -8.64
C LYS A 8 -16.77 -20.18 -8.42
N TRP A 9 -18.05 -20.57 -8.41
CA TRP A 9 -19.13 -19.60 -8.24
C TRP A 9 -19.13 -18.98 -6.85
N TYR A 10 -18.82 -19.75 -5.80
CA TYR A 10 -18.59 -19.22 -4.45
C TYR A 10 -17.50 -18.14 -4.47
N PHE A 11 -16.32 -18.46 -4.99
CA PHE A 11 -15.18 -17.54 -5.05
C PHE A 11 -15.45 -16.28 -5.90
N LEU A 12 -16.12 -16.42 -7.05
CA LEU A 12 -16.50 -15.29 -7.89
C LEU A 12 -17.50 -14.38 -7.16
N ALA A 13 -18.55 -14.96 -6.56
CA ALA A 13 -19.54 -14.20 -5.81
C ALA A 13 -18.91 -13.49 -4.61
N THR A 14 -18.03 -14.15 -3.86
CA THR A 14 -17.34 -13.55 -2.72
C THR A 14 -16.36 -12.46 -3.15
N ALA A 15 -15.63 -12.64 -4.25
CA ALA A 15 -14.75 -11.59 -4.78
C ALA A 15 -15.53 -10.33 -5.18
N ILE A 16 -16.67 -10.49 -5.88
CA ILE A 16 -17.56 -9.37 -6.20
C ILE A 16 -18.08 -8.70 -4.93
N LEU A 17 -18.52 -9.50 -3.95
CA LEU A 17 -19.01 -8.98 -2.67
C LEU A 17 -17.93 -8.19 -1.93
N PHE A 18 -16.69 -8.65 -1.89
CA PHE A 18 -15.58 -7.93 -1.25
C PHE A 18 -15.35 -6.56 -1.91
N VAL A 19 -15.32 -6.50 -3.24
CA VAL A 19 -15.18 -5.23 -3.97
C VAL A 19 -16.35 -4.30 -3.68
N LEU A 20 -17.58 -4.80 -3.71
CA LEU A 20 -18.78 -4.00 -3.39
C LEU A 20 -18.74 -3.48 -1.94
N LEU A 21 -18.34 -4.32 -0.99
CA LEU A 21 -18.18 -3.90 0.41
C LEU A 21 -17.09 -2.85 0.57
N VAL A 22 -15.97 -2.94 -0.16
CA VAL A 22 -14.97 -1.85 -0.19
C VAL A 22 -15.58 -0.55 -0.68
N ILE A 23 -16.36 -0.58 -1.77
CA ILE A 23 -17.01 0.62 -2.30
C ILE A 23 -17.98 1.20 -1.27
N VAL A 24 -18.81 0.36 -0.65
CA VAL A 24 -19.71 0.77 0.44
C VAL A 24 -18.93 1.36 1.60
N GLY A 25 -17.81 0.75 2.00
CA GLY A 25 -16.95 1.26 3.06
C GLY A 25 -16.34 2.62 2.73
N ILE A 26 -15.90 2.84 1.49
CA ILE A 26 -15.39 4.15 1.03
C ILE A 26 -16.50 5.20 1.13
N VAL A 27 -17.72 4.87 0.71
CA VAL A 27 -18.88 5.79 0.78
C VAL A 27 -19.27 6.06 2.24
N ASN A 28 -19.38 5.02 3.07
CA ASN A 28 -19.66 5.11 4.50
C ASN A 28 -18.53 5.78 5.29
N GLY A 29 -17.33 5.81 4.71
CA GLY A 29 -16.12 6.36 5.28
C GLY A 29 -15.81 7.78 4.78
N TYR A 30 -16.64 8.33 3.89
CA TYR A 30 -16.43 9.64 3.29
C TYR A 30 -16.61 10.77 4.30
N SER A 31 -15.64 11.69 4.33
CA SER A 31 -15.75 12.97 5.01
C SER A 31 -15.09 14.06 4.14
N PRO A 32 -15.77 15.20 3.91
CA PRO A 32 -15.17 16.33 3.19
C PRO A 32 -14.19 17.14 4.06
N VAL A 33 -14.15 16.88 5.37
CA VAL A 33 -13.29 17.61 6.31
C VAL A 33 -11.88 17.04 6.23
N PRO A 34 -10.84 17.86 5.96
CA PRO A 34 -9.46 17.41 6.05
C PRO A 34 -9.15 16.78 7.41
N HIS A 35 -8.35 15.71 7.40
CA HIS A 35 -7.99 14.95 8.58
C HIS A 35 -6.48 14.75 8.63
N TRP A 36 -5.89 15.03 9.79
CA TRP A 36 -4.47 14.84 10.11
C TRP A 36 -3.57 15.51 9.06
N ASP A 37 -2.70 14.73 8.41
CA ASP A 37 -1.73 15.17 7.41
C ASP A 37 -2.36 15.94 6.23
N MET A 38 -3.69 15.89 6.08
CA MET A 38 -4.38 16.70 5.07
C MET A 38 -4.35 18.20 5.37
N TRP A 39 -4.22 18.61 6.64
CA TRP A 39 -4.20 20.02 6.97
C TRP A 39 -2.92 20.70 6.49
N ASP A 40 -1.76 20.15 6.81
CA ASP A 40 -0.46 20.72 6.43
C ASP A 40 0.04 20.21 5.07
N GLY A 41 -0.03 18.90 4.83
CA GLY A 41 0.52 18.22 3.66
C GLY A 41 -0.32 18.37 2.38
N TYR A 42 -1.62 18.66 2.52
CA TYR A 42 -2.55 18.85 1.41
C TYR A 42 -3.00 20.31 1.29
N LEU A 43 -3.76 20.84 2.26
CA LEU A 43 -4.35 22.17 2.18
C LEU A 43 -3.28 23.27 2.36
N GLY A 44 -2.48 23.16 3.42
CA GLY A 44 -1.36 24.07 3.68
C GLY A 44 -0.32 24.06 2.55
N SER A 45 0.05 22.87 2.06
CA SER A 45 0.96 22.71 0.92
C SER A 45 0.42 23.38 -0.35
N TYR A 46 -0.88 23.26 -0.63
CA TYR A 46 -1.50 23.92 -1.80
C TYR A 46 -1.48 25.44 -1.68
N VAL A 47 -1.82 25.99 -0.51
CA VAL A 47 -1.78 27.44 -0.28
C VAL A 47 -0.36 27.99 -0.46
N LYS A 48 0.64 27.35 0.17
CA LYS A 48 2.04 27.76 0.01
C LYS A 48 2.50 27.72 -1.45
N THR A 49 2.15 26.65 -2.17
CA THR A 49 2.49 26.50 -3.60
C THR A 49 1.84 27.57 -4.46
N THR A 50 0.55 27.87 -4.22
CA THR A 50 -0.19 28.91 -4.97
C THR A 50 0.26 30.33 -4.63
N ASP A 51 0.85 30.52 -3.45
CA ASP A 51 1.48 31.78 -3.03
C ASP A 51 2.93 31.95 -3.56
N GLY A 52 3.41 31.04 -4.39
CA GLY A 52 4.70 31.13 -5.07
C GLY A 52 5.83 30.30 -4.46
N ASP A 53 5.59 29.58 -3.36
CA ASP A 53 6.57 28.64 -2.81
C ASP A 53 6.51 27.28 -3.56
N TYR A 54 7.06 27.27 -4.78
CA TYR A 54 7.10 26.06 -5.60
C TYR A 54 8.02 24.97 -5.05
N TRP A 55 8.87 25.27 -4.05
CA TRP A 55 9.68 24.26 -3.38
C TRP A 55 8.81 23.20 -2.68
N GLN A 56 7.59 23.58 -2.33
CA GLN A 56 6.58 22.68 -1.75
C GLN A 56 6.25 21.48 -2.64
N TRP A 57 6.53 21.46 -3.95
CA TRP A 57 6.32 20.24 -4.73
C TRP A 57 7.19 19.08 -4.24
N ILE A 58 8.45 19.37 -3.93
CA ILE A 58 9.45 18.38 -3.52
C ILE A 58 9.89 18.53 -2.06
N ALA A 59 9.31 19.45 -1.31
CA ALA A 59 9.57 19.62 0.12
C ALA A 59 9.28 18.33 0.90
N GLN A 60 10.01 18.14 1.98
CA GLN A 60 9.77 17.05 2.90
C GLN A 60 8.44 17.28 3.65
N HIS A 61 7.67 16.22 3.87
CA HIS A 61 6.52 16.19 4.77
C HIS A 61 6.66 14.92 5.62
N ASN A 62 6.82 15.08 6.94
CA ASN A 62 7.31 14.03 7.84
C ASN A 62 8.61 13.41 7.28
N GLU A 63 8.80 12.09 7.31
CA GLU A 63 9.96 11.42 6.69
C GLU A 63 9.84 11.22 5.17
N HIS A 64 8.89 11.88 4.51
CA HIS A 64 8.47 11.53 3.16
C HIS A 64 8.65 12.67 2.16
N ARG A 65 8.92 12.30 0.91
CA ARG A 65 8.77 13.18 -0.26
C ARG A 65 7.56 12.71 -1.04
N ILE A 66 6.42 13.39 -0.87
CA ILE A 66 5.10 13.00 -1.38
C ILE A 66 4.73 13.70 -2.70
N PHE A 67 5.70 13.84 -3.62
CA PHE A 67 5.55 14.55 -4.88
C PHE A 67 4.36 14.05 -5.72
N PHE A 68 4.21 12.73 -5.85
CA PHE A 68 3.11 12.13 -6.62
C PHE A 68 1.74 12.52 -6.06
N SER A 69 1.56 12.39 -4.75
CA SER A 69 0.29 12.73 -4.10
C SER A 69 -0.01 14.21 -4.19
N ARG A 70 0.99 15.09 -4.06
CA ARG A 70 0.81 16.54 -4.22
C ARG A 70 0.22 16.92 -5.58
N ILE A 71 0.52 16.17 -6.65
CA ILE A 71 -0.12 16.37 -7.96
C ILE A 71 -1.62 16.08 -7.86
N LEU A 72 -2.00 14.95 -7.26
CA LEU A 72 -3.41 14.59 -7.08
C LEU A 72 -4.13 15.57 -6.15
N PHE A 73 -3.46 16.00 -5.08
CA PHE A 73 -3.96 16.99 -4.12
C PHE A 73 -4.24 18.34 -4.79
N TRP A 74 -3.32 18.80 -5.62
CA TRP A 74 -3.49 20.03 -6.37
C TRP A 74 -4.66 19.94 -7.35
N ILE A 75 -4.84 18.79 -8.03
CA ILE A 75 -5.99 18.55 -8.92
C ILE A 75 -7.30 18.60 -8.13
N ASP A 76 -7.37 17.91 -6.98
CA ASP A 76 -8.56 17.87 -6.12
C ASP A 76 -8.96 19.27 -5.61
N LEU A 77 -7.99 20.05 -5.13
CA LEU A 77 -8.23 21.42 -4.65
C LEU A 77 -8.57 22.38 -5.78
N LYS A 78 -7.95 22.24 -6.94
CA LYS A 78 -8.13 23.16 -8.07
C LYS A 78 -9.43 22.92 -8.83
N PHE A 79 -9.85 21.67 -9.01
CA PHE A 79 -10.94 21.29 -9.91
C PHE A 79 -12.12 20.60 -9.22
N PHE A 80 -11.94 20.06 -8.01
CA PHE A 80 -12.96 19.28 -7.29
C PHE A 80 -13.30 19.87 -5.91
N SER A 81 -13.03 21.17 -5.74
CA SER A 81 -13.32 21.95 -4.53
C SER A 81 -12.68 21.42 -3.24
N GLY A 82 -11.75 20.47 -3.33
CA GLY A 82 -11.06 19.91 -2.18
C GLY A 82 -11.90 19.09 -1.20
N ALA A 83 -12.93 18.41 -1.69
CA ALA A 83 -13.83 17.58 -0.88
C ALA A 83 -13.39 16.10 -0.80
N SER A 84 -12.20 15.72 -1.30
CA SER A 84 -11.73 14.34 -1.44
C SER A 84 -12.52 13.44 -2.40
N LEU A 85 -13.55 13.96 -3.07
CA LEU A 85 -14.36 13.21 -4.04
C LEU A 85 -13.58 12.73 -5.26
N PHE A 86 -12.46 13.38 -5.59
CA PHE A 86 -11.52 12.89 -6.61
C PHE A 86 -10.46 11.96 -6.02
N LEU A 87 -9.97 12.24 -4.81
CA LEU A 87 -8.90 11.46 -4.17
C LEU A 87 -9.34 10.03 -3.80
N LEU A 88 -10.54 9.83 -3.28
CA LEU A 88 -11.00 8.49 -2.88
C LEU A 88 -11.17 7.52 -4.08
N PRO A 89 -11.81 7.91 -5.19
CA PRO A 89 -11.78 7.10 -6.41
C PRO A 89 -10.37 6.84 -6.94
N MET A 90 -9.45 7.80 -6.81
CA MET A 90 -8.06 7.61 -7.20
C MET A 90 -7.35 6.54 -6.36
N ASN A 91 -7.57 6.50 -5.04
CA ASN A 91 -7.07 5.41 -4.19
C ASN A 91 -7.60 4.06 -4.68
N PHE A 92 -8.91 3.96 -4.90
CA PHE A 92 -9.51 2.73 -5.42
C PHE A 92 -8.92 2.32 -6.78
N LEU A 93 -8.71 3.29 -7.68
CA LEU A 93 -8.12 3.06 -9.01
C LEU A 93 -6.67 2.55 -8.91
N LEU A 94 -5.84 3.16 -8.06
CA LEU A 94 -4.45 2.72 -7.84
C LEU A 94 -4.40 1.28 -7.34
N LEU A 95 -5.28 0.92 -6.39
CA LEU A 95 -5.45 -0.47 -5.93
C LEU A 95 -5.88 -1.39 -7.08
N ALA A 96 -6.90 -1.00 -7.85
CA ALA A 96 -7.41 -1.80 -8.96
C ALA A 96 -6.35 -2.06 -10.04
N VAL A 97 -5.52 -1.05 -10.36
CA VAL A 97 -4.38 -1.20 -11.28
C VAL A 97 -3.36 -2.18 -10.72
N PHE A 98 -3.02 -2.11 -9.43
CA PHE A 98 -2.11 -3.07 -8.80
C PHE A 98 -2.64 -4.51 -8.94
N VAL A 99 -3.90 -4.73 -8.58
CA VAL A 99 -4.54 -6.06 -8.68
C VAL A 99 -4.58 -6.54 -10.12
N TYR A 100 -4.89 -5.65 -11.07
CA TYR A 100 -4.84 -5.96 -12.49
C TYR A 100 -3.44 -6.43 -12.92
N LEU A 101 -2.38 -5.73 -12.54
CA LEU A 101 -1.00 -6.12 -12.88
C LEU A 101 -0.61 -7.46 -12.25
N LEU A 102 -1.08 -7.75 -11.02
CA LEU A 102 -0.85 -9.03 -10.36
C LEU A 102 -1.56 -10.18 -11.11
N ILE A 103 -2.81 -9.96 -11.56
CA ILE A 103 -3.57 -10.90 -12.39
C ILE A 103 -2.89 -11.11 -13.75
N GLN A 104 -2.40 -10.04 -14.39
CA GLN A 104 -1.65 -10.17 -15.64
C GLN A 104 -0.33 -10.94 -15.45
N THR A 105 0.29 -10.82 -14.27
CA THR A 105 1.48 -11.59 -13.92
C THR A 105 1.15 -13.07 -13.77
N ALA A 106 0.06 -13.41 -13.08
CA ALA A 106 -0.47 -14.78 -13.00
C ALA A 106 -0.79 -15.35 -14.38
N LYS A 107 -1.40 -14.55 -15.28
CA LYS A 107 -1.67 -14.96 -16.66
C LYS A 107 -0.38 -15.25 -17.44
N LYS A 108 0.65 -14.41 -17.31
CA LYS A 108 1.96 -14.59 -17.98
C LYS A 108 2.80 -15.75 -17.45
N LEU A 109 2.38 -16.35 -16.32
CA LEU A 109 2.94 -17.60 -15.80
C LEU A 109 2.16 -18.83 -16.32
N ASP A 110 1.30 -18.65 -17.32
CA ASP A 110 0.46 -19.69 -17.92
C ASP A 110 -0.41 -20.44 -16.91
N LEU A 111 -0.82 -19.75 -15.83
CA LEU A 111 -1.65 -20.37 -14.79
C LEU A 111 -3.05 -20.72 -15.33
N PHE A 112 -3.56 -20.01 -16.33
CA PHE A 112 -4.84 -20.34 -16.94
C PHE A 112 -4.76 -21.67 -17.69
N GLU A 113 -3.73 -21.83 -18.52
CA GLU A 113 -3.44 -23.01 -19.31
C GLU A 113 -3.16 -24.22 -18.41
N SER A 114 -2.44 -24.00 -17.31
CA SER A 114 -2.06 -25.06 -16.36
C SER A 114 -3.25 -25.59 -15.55
N TYR A 115 -4.16 -24.70 -15.14
CA TYR A 115 -5.24 -25.05 -14.21
C TYR A 115 -6.63 -25.23 -14.85
N GLY A 116 -6.83 -24.69 -16.05
CA GLY A 116 -8.12 -24.59 -16.71
C GLY A 116 -9.01 -23.49 -16.11
N SER A 117 -10.14 -23.23 -16.77
CA SER A 117 -11.00 -22.06 -16.50
C SER A 117 -11.48 -21.95 -15.05
N ASP A 118 -11.92 -23.06 -14.45
CA ASP A 118 -12.60 -23.01 -13.16
C ASP A 118 -11.63 -22.75 -12.00
N ARG A 119 -10.46 -23.38 -12.02
CA ARG A 119 -9.42 -23.18 -11.01
C ARG A 119 -8.73 -21.84 -11.18
N TYR A 120 -8.49 -21.41 -12.42
CA TYR A 120 -7.96 -20.08 -12.68
C TYR A 120 -8.91 -18.99 -12.15
N ALA A 121 -10.22 -19.15 -12.35
CA ALA A 121 -11.20 -18.23 -11.76
C ALA A 121 -11.11 -18.18 -10.23
N ILE A 122 -10.92 -19.34 -9.55
CA ILE A 122 -10.70 -19.37 -8.09
C ILE A 122 -9.42 -18.62 -7.70
N ILE A 123 -8.31 -18.83 -8.41
CA ILE A 123 -7.04 -18.15 -8.15
C ILE A 123 -7.21 -16.63 -8.29
N ILE A 124 -7.83 -16.15 -9.37
CA ILE A 124 -8.05 -14.72 -9.58
C ILE A 124 -8.99 -14.14 -8.51
N SER A 125 -10.07 -14.84 -8.17
CA SER A 125 -10.96 -14.44 -7.07
C SER A 125 -10.22 -14.33 -5.75
N LEU A 126 -9.31 -15.26 -5.42
CA LEU A 126 -8.49 -15.20 -4.21
C LEU A 126 -7.60 -13.95 -4.18
N LEU A 127 -6.95 -13.62 -5.30
CA LEU A 127 -6.14 -12.40 -5.41
C LEU A 127 -6.99 -11.14 -5.18
N VAL A 128 -8.20 -11.10 -5.76
CA VAL A 128 -9.14 -9.99 -5.57
C VAL A 128 -9.59 -9.90 -4.11
N ILE A 129 -10.00 -11.02 -3.49
CA ILE A 129 -10.46 -11.06 -2.09
C ILE A 129 -9.38 -10.56 -1.13
N ILE A 130 -8.12 -10.98 -1.33
CA ILE A 130 -6.99 -10.54 -0.50
C ILE A 130 -6.73 -9.05 -0.71
N CYS A 131 -6.62 -8.60 -1.96
CA CYS A 131 -6.22 -7.22 -2.22
C CYS A 131 -7.34 -6.19 -2.00
N PHE A 132 -8.62 -6.58 -2.13
CA PHE A 132 -9.78 -5.73 -1.81
C PHE A 132 -10.36 -6.06 -0.41
N SER A 133 -9.49 -6.39 0.54
CA SER A 133 -9.90 -6.52 1.94
C SER A 133 -10.03 -5.17 2.63
N TRP A 134 -11.10 -4.98 3.40
CA TRP A 134 -11.36 -3.78 4.21
C TRP A 134 -10.40 -3.63 5.39
N MET A 135 -9.56 -4.63 5.68
CA MET A 135 -8.50 -4.53 6.70
C MET A 135 -7.53 -3.37 6.45
N GLN A 136 -7.42 -2.87 5.21
CA GLN A 136 -6.58 -1.75 4.83
C GLN A 136 -7.35 -0.42 4.66
N ASN A 137 -8.53 -0.31 5.29
CA ASN A 137 -9.49 0.79 5.10
C ASN A 137 -8.86 2.19 5.07
N ASN A 138 -7.88 2.50 5.93
CA ASN A 138 -7.20 3.79 5.96
C ASN A 138 -6.69 4.18 4.57
N ASN A 139 -6.13 3.24 3.80
CA ASN A 139 -5.58 3.53 2.47
C ASN A 139 -6.66 3.71 1.38
N LEU A 140 -7.93 3.49 1.70
CA LEU A 140 -9.05 3.52 0.77
C LEU A 140 -10.06 4.64 1.09
N ASP A 141 -10.32 4.90 2.38
CA ASP A 141 -11.31 5.88 2.84
C ASP A 141 -10.73 7.23 3.26
N TRP A 142 -9.40 7.36 3.30
CA TRP A 142 -8.73 8.61 3.60
C TRP A 142 -8.07 9.22 2.35
N GLY A 143 -8.53 10.41 1.96
CA GLY A 143 -8.09 11.12 0.74
C GLY A 143 -6.59 11.37 0.66
N PHE A 144 -5.89 11.42 1.79
CA PHE A 144 -4.44 11.60 1.81
C PHE A 144 -3.67 10.39 1.26
N GLN A 145 -4.22 9.18 1.22
CA GLN A 145 -3.43 7.94 1.17
C GLN A 145 -2.90 7.48 -0.20
N SER A 146 -3.04 8.29 -1.25
CA SER A 146 -2.58 7.92 -2.60
C SER A 146 -1.08 7.55 -2.66
N GLN A 147 -0.22 8.16 -1.83
CA GLN A 147 1.20 7.78 -1.75
C GLN A 147 1.41 6.36 -1.25
N PHE A 148 0.58 5.85 -0.33
CA PHE A 148 0.73 4.51 0.21
C PHE A 148 0.53 3.48 -0.89
N LEU A 149 -0.52 3.63 -1.71
CA LEU A 149 -0.79 2.73 -2.83
C LEU A 149 0.25 2.88 -3.95
N ALA A 150 0.61 4.11 -4.32
CA ALA A 150 1.60 4.39 -5.35
C ALA A 150 2.99 3.86 -4.98
N ALA A 151 3.37 3.91 -3.70
CA ALA A 151 4.65 3.39 -3.19
C ALA A 151 4.84 1.90 -3.39
N TYR A 152 3.79 1.15 -3.70
CA TYR A 152 3.86 -0.27 -4.02
C TYR A 152 3.56 -0.55 -5.50
N LEU A 153 2.65 0.22 -6.10
CA LEU A 153 2.33 0.10 -7.52
C LEU A 153 3.53 0.46 -8.42
N PHE A 154 4.24 1.55 -8.13
CA PHE A 154 5.33 2.03 -8.99
C PHE A 154 6.55 1.09 -9.00
N PRO A 155 7.08 0.61 -7.86
CA PRO A 155 8.14 -0.41 -7.87
C PRO A 155 7.71 -1.68 -8.61
N PHE A 156 6.49 -2.18 -8.36
CA PHE A 156 6.02 -3.39 -9.03
C PHE A 156 5.95 -3.21 -10.55
N SER A 157 5.42 -2.07 -10.99
CA SER A 157 5.36 -1.71 -12.40
C SER A 157 6.75 -1.54 -13.01
N ALA A 158 7.70 -0.95 -12.28
CA ALA A 158 9.10 -0.82 -12.72
C ALA A 158 9.76 -2.19 -12.90
N PHE A 159 9.56 -3.11 -11.96
CA PHE A 159 10.12 -4.47 -12.03
C PHE A 159 9.52 -5.27 -13.20
N LEU A 160 8.20 -5.16 -13.42
CA LEU A 160 7.53 -5.75 -14.58
C LEU A 160 8.02 -5.14 -15.90
N ALA A 161 8.24 -3.83 -15.95
CA ALA A 161 8.78 -3.15 -17.13
C ALA A 161 10.22 -3.62 -17.43
N LEU A 162 11.07 -3.79 -16.43
CA LEU A 162 12.42 -4.34 -16.62
C LEU A 162 12.39 -5.79 -17.13
N TYR A 163 11.46 -6.61 -16.64
CA TYR A 163 11.22 -7.94 -17.20
C TYR A 163 10.81 -7.88 -18.68
N GLN A 164 9.88 -6.99 -19.04
CA GLN A 164 9.46 -6.82 -20.42
C GLN A 164 10.60 -6.35 -21.32
N PHE A 165 11.47 -5.46 -20.82
CA PHE A 165 12.68 -5.07 -21.51
C PHE A 165 13.59 -6.27 -21.76
N GLN A 166 13.84 -7.10 -20.75
CA GLN A 166 14.71 -8.27 -20.89
C GLN A 166 14.14 -9.32 -21.85
N VAL A 167 12.81 -9.48 -21.91
CA VAL A 167 12.17 -10.44 -22.82
C VAL A 167 12.11 -9.92 -24.26
N THR A 168 11.82 -8.64 -24.46
CA THR A 168 11.50 -8.09 -25.78
C THR A 168 12.64 -7.28 -26.42
N GLY A 169 13.63 -6.86 -25.63
CA GLY A 169 14.70 -5.95 -26.05
C GLY A 169 14.26 -4.50 -26.33
N ARG A 170 12.97 -4.17 -26.18
CA ARG A 170 12.45 -2.82 -26.52
C ARG A 170 12.80 -1.80 -25.46
N VAL A 171 13.59 -0.78 -25.84
CA VAL A 171 14.10 0.25 -24.93
C VAL A 171 13.00 1.04 -24.21
N ASN A 172 11.81 1.20 -24.80
CA ASN A 172 10.70 1.89 -24.13
C ASN A 172 10.32 1.25 -22.78
N TRP A 173 10.46 -0.08 -22.65
CA TRP A 173 10.23 -0.76 -21.37
C TRP A 173 11.32 -0.45 -20.35
N PHE A 174 12.57 -0.31 -20.79
CA PHE A 174 13.67 0.11 -19.92
C PHE A 174 13.48 1.55 -19.44
N VAL A 175 13.13 2.47 -20.34
CA VAL A 175 12.82 3.87 -20.00
C VAL A 175 11.64 3.93 -19.03
N GLY A 176 10.58 3.15 -19.28
CA GLY A 176 9.45 3.03 -18.36
C GLY A 176 9.86 2.52 -16.98
N ALA A 177 10.73 1.51 -16.90
CA ALA A 177 11.25 1.00 -15.64
C ALA A 177 12.03 2.06 -14.85
N LEU A 178 12.87 2.85 -15.53
CA LEU A 178 13.59 3.96 -14.90
C LEU A 178 12.65 5.06 -14.41
N ILE A 179 11.72 5.51 -15.24
CA ILE A 179 10.76 6.57 -14.86
C ILE A 179 9.95 6.13 -13.64
N LEU A 180 9.41 4.91 -13.65
CA LEU A 180 8.65 4.38 -12.52
C LEU A 180 9.52 4.20 -11.26
N GLY A 181 10.78 3.80 -11.43
CA GLY A 181 11.75 3.72 -10.32
C GLY A 181 12.04 5.09 -9.70
N VAL A 182 12.20 6.14 -10.52
CA VAL A 182 12.39 7.52 -10.04
C VAL A 182 11.12 8.05 -9.37
N LEU A 183 9.95 7.87 -10.01
CA LEU A 183 8.66 8.29 -9.46
C LEU A 183 8.36 7.61 -8.12
N SER A 184 8.82 6.38 -7.92
CA SER A 184 8.69 5.70 -6.64
C SER A 184 9.34 6.47 -5.49
N ALA A 185 10.49 7.12 -5.69
CA ALA A 185 11.10 7.95 -4.65
C ALA A 185 10.27 9.20 -4.30
N GLY A 186 9.36 9.61 -5.19
CA GLY A 186 8.42 10.70 -4.98
C GLY A 186 7.07 10.28 -4.38
N THR A 187 6.93 9.06 -3.87
CA THR A 187 5.71 8.61 -3.17
C THR A 187 5.89 8.67 -1.65
N MET A 188 6.81 7.87 -1.09
CA MET A 188 7.10 7.76 0.34
C MET A 188 8.55 7.34 0.57
N ALA A 189 8.99 7.32 1.84
CA ALA A 189 10.36 6.94 2.21
C ALA A 189 10.80 5.59 1.68
N ASN A 190 9.94 4.58 1.65
CA ASN A 190 10.30 3.25 1.16
C ASN A 190 10.57 3.22 -0.37
N GLY A 191 10.04 4.20 -1.11
CA GLY A 191 10.24 4.31 -2.55
C GLY A 191 11.70 4.46 -2.99
N VAL A 192 12.57 4.93 -2.08
CA VAL A 192 14.01 5.02 -2.31
C VAL A 192 14.67 3.65 -2.53
N LEU A 193 14.04 2.57 -2.06
CA LEU A 193 14.50 1.18 -2.26
C LEU A 193 14.21 0.65 -3.67
N ALA A 194 13.33 1.29 -4.44
CA ALA A 194 12.89 0.79 -5.74
C ALA A 194 14.05 0.65 -6.74
N LEU A 195 14.87 1.70 -6.91
CA LEU A 195 16.01 1.68 -7.84
C LEU A 195 17.15 0.73 -7.41
N PRO A 196 17.57 0.69 -6.13
CA PRO A 196 18.50 -0.33 -5.64
C PRO A 196 18.02 -1.76 -5.91
N ILE A 197 16.75 -2.07 -5.65
CA ILE A 197 16.19 -3.41 -5.90
C ILE A 197 16.03 -3.67 -7.40
N LEU A 198 15.66 -2.66 -8.20
CA LEU A 198 15.63 -2.75 -9.66
C LEU A 198 17.02 -3.10 -10.23
N PHE A 199 18.09 -2.52 -9.67
CA PHE A 199 19.46 -2.87 -10.02
C PHE A 199 19.77 -4.32 -9.69
N ILE A 200 19.51 -4.78 -8.45
CA ILE A 200 19.71 -6.17 -8.04
C ILE A 200 18.94 -7.12 -8.98
N LEU A 201 17.67 -6.82 -9.25
CA LEU A 201 16.83 -7.57 -10.17
C LEU A 201 17.45 -7.62 -11.59
N SER A 202 18.01 -6.51 -12.08
CA SER A 202 18.67 -6.48 -13.40
C SER A 202 19.81 -7.51 -13.52
N LEU A 203 20.55 -7.74 -12.42
CA LEU A 203 21.62 -8.73 -12.36
C LEU A 203 21.04 -10.16 -12.43
N PHE A 204 20.00 -10.43 -11.63
CA PHE A 204 19.31 -11.73 -11.66
C PHE A 204 18.65 -12.02 -13.01
N LEU A 205 18.13 -11.00 -13.68
CA LEU A 205 17.56 -11.10 -15.01
C LEU A 205 18.61 -11.21 -16.12
N ARG A 206 19.90 -10.98 -15.79
CA ARG A 206 21.03 -10.92 -16.73
C ARG A 206 20.83 -9.88 -17.83
N VAL A 207 20.36 -8.71 -17.43
CA VAL A 207 20.30 -7.52 -18.29
C VAL A 207 21.73 -7.11 -18.64
N LYS A 208 21.96 -6.51 -19.83
CA LYS A 208 23.30 -6.07 -20.24
C LYS A 208 23.86 -5.06 -19.22
N LEU A 209 25.15 -5.21 -18.87
CA LEU A 209 25.83 -4.41 -17.85
C LEU A 209 25.62 -2.90 -18.01
N PHE A 210 25.65 -2.39 -19.25
CA PHE A 210 25.39 -0.98 -19.55
C PHE A 210 24.08 -0.47 -18.94
N TYR A 211 22.97 -1.19 -19.13
CA TYR A 211 21.67 -0.80 -18.60
C TYR A 211 21.60 -0.96 -17.08
N SER A 212 22.24 -2.00 -16.53
CA SER A 212 22.36 -2.17 -15.08
C SER A 212 23.13 -1.01 -14.44
N LEU A 213 24.22 -0.53 -15.06
CA LEU A 213 24.97 0.63 -14.58
C LEU A 213 24.15 1.92 -14.65
N ILE A 214 23.32 2.11 -15.68
CA ILE A 214 22.40 3.25 -15.74
C ILE A 214 21.41 3.22 -14.57
N ILE A 215 20.83 2.05 -14.26
CA ILE A 215 19.92 1.90 -13.11
C ILE A 215 20.65 2.25 -11.81
N LEU A 216 21.87 1.75 -11.63
CA LEU A 216 22.69 2.02 -10.45
C LEU A 216 22.98 3.52 -10.29
N LEU A 217 23.48 4.17 -11.35
CA LEU A 217 23.80 5.60 -11.33
C LEU A 217 22.55 6.45 -11.07
N THR A 218 21.43 6.11 -11.70
CA THR A 218 20.14 6.77 -11.45
C THR A 218 19.73 6.58 -9.98
N GLY A 219 19.87 5.37 -9.44
CA GLY A 219 19.60 5.06 -8.04
C GLY A 219 20.43 5.90 -7.08
N VAL A 220 21.75 6.03 -7.33
CA VAL A 220 22.65 6.86 -6.51
C VAL A 220 22.23 8.34 -6.55
N VAL A 221 21.99 8.89 -7.74
CA VAL A 221 21.60 10.30 -7.90
C VAL A 221 20.25 10.59 -7.23
N VAL A 222 19.24 9.75 -7.46
CA VAL A 222 17.91 9.93 -6.87
C VAL A 222 17.96 9.84 -5.35
N ASN A 223 18.69 8.88 -4.79
CA ASN A 223 18.86 8.76 -3.35
C ASN A 223 19.61 9.98 -2.77
N ALA A 224 20.69 10.42 -3.41
CA ALA A 224 21.43 11.61 -2.97
C ALA A 224 20.53 12.86 -2.95
N LEU A 225 19.69 13.05 -3.97
CA LEU A 225 18.72 14.14 -4.04
C LEU A 225 17.59 13.99 -3.01
N TYR A 226 17.08 12.77 -2.78
CA TYR A 226 16.03 12.51 -1.79
C TYR A 226 16.46 12.92 -0.39
N PHE A 227 17.69 12.53 -0.02
CA PHE A 227 18.28 12.81 1.29
C PHE A 227 18.94 14.19 1.40
N TRP A 228 18.95 14.99 0.33
CA TRP A 228 19.44 16.35 0.40
C TRP A 228 18.55 17.20 1.31
N ASN A 229 19.16 17.78 2.34
CA ASN A 229 18.47 18.55 3.39
C ASN A 229 17.34 17.75 4.08
N PHE A 230 17.51 16.43 4.21
CA PHE A 230 16.56 15.58 4.91
C PHE A 230 16.72 15.71 6.43
N GLN A 231 15.61 15.83 7.12
CA GLN A 231 15.57 15.94 8.58
C GLN A 231 14.76 14.77 9.16
N SER A 232 15.32 14.02 10.10
CA SER A 232 14.53 13.02 10.85
C SER A 232 13.62 13.72 11.86
N ASN A 233 12.39 13.26 12.04
CA ASN A 233 11.53 13.79 13.09
C ASN A 233 12.12 13.49 14.47
N LEU A 234 12.13 14.50 15.34
CA LEU A 234 12.54 14.35 16.74
C LEU A 234 11.60 13.34 17.43
N GLY A 235 12.18 12.32 18.09
CA GLY A 235 11.43 11.28 18.80
C GLY A 235 11.13 10.01 17.97
N HIS A 236 11.40 10.00 16.67
CA HIS A 236 11.42 8.74 15.91
C HIS A 236 12.69 7.94 16.21
N GLY A 237 12.58 6.61 16.17
CA GLY A 237 13.69 5.71 16.47
C GLY A 237 14.79 5.76 15.40
N SER A 238 16.03 5.50 15.81
CA SER A 238 17.12 5.24 14.88
C SER A 238 17.18 3.75 14.54
N LEU A 239 17.38 3.41 13.26
CA LEU A 239 17.55 2.03 12.82
C LEU A 239 18.72 1.35 13.54
N THR A 240 19.86 2.04 13.63
CA THR A 240 21.06 1.51 14.28
C THR A 240 20.84 1.31 15.78
N GLU A 241 20.19 2.28 16.43
CA GLU A 241 19.86 2.18 17.85
C GLU A 241 18.91 1.02 18.14
N THR A 242 17.84 0.91 17.36
CA THR A 242 16.84 -0.16 17.51
C THR A 242 17.47 -1.54 17.30
N LEU A 243 18.34 -1.70 16.31
CA LEU A 243 19.04 -2.97 16.06
C LEU A 243 20.00 -3.36 17.19
N LEU A 244 20.70 -2.39 17.79
CA LEU A 244 21.68 -2.66 18.85
C LEU A 244 21.03 -2.88 20.22
N ASN A 245 20.02 -2.07 20.55
CA ASN A 245 19.45 -2.03 21.89
C ASN A 245 18.12 -2.82 22.01
N HIS A 246 17.39 -2.98 20.90
CA HIS A 246 16.07 -3.63 20.86
C HIS A 246 15.92 -4.67 19.74
N PRO A 247 16.88 -5.61 19.55
CA PRO A 247 16.85 -6.54 18.42
C PRO A 247 15.65 -7.49 18.44
N THR A 248 15.14 -7.85 19.62
CA THR A 248 13.95 -8.68 19.78
C THR A 248 12.70 -7.95 19.34
N ASP A 249 12.52 -6.70 19.76
CA ASP A 249 11.36 -5.89 19.38
C ASP A 249 11.38 -5.59 17.89
N PHE A 250 12.57 -5.33 17.34
CA PHE A 250 12.77 -5.18 15.91
C PHE A 250 12.30 -6.41 15.12
N LEU A 251 12.74 -7.61 15.53
CA LEU A 251 12.35 -8.86 14.88
C LEU A 251 10.84 -9.11 15.03
N LEU A 252 10.30 -8.97 16.24
CA LEU A 252 8.87 -9.14 16.51
C LEU A 252 8.01 -8.12 15.75
N TYR A 253 8.52 -6.91 15.53
CA TYR A 253 7.86 -5.89 14.71
C TYR A 253 7.77 -6.32 13.26
N ILE A 254 8.87 -6.81 12.66
CA ILE A 254 8.87 -7.32 11.28
C ILE A 254 7.90 -8.50 11.13
N LEU A 255 7.93 -9.45 12.07
CA LEU A 255 7.02 -10.60 12.05
C LEU A 255 5.56 -10.15 12.17
N THR A 256 5.25 -9.24 13.10
CA THR A 256 3.91 -8.66 13.25
C THR A 256 3.48 -7.94 11.97
N TYR A 257 4.35 -7.13 11.37
CA TYR A 257 4.07 -6.36 10.16
C TYR A 257 3.72 -7.26 8.97
N LEU A 258 4.53 -8.31 8.72
CA LEU A 258 4.34 -9.23 7.61
C LEU A 258 3.18 -10.22 7.81
N GLY A 259 2.70 -10.40 9.04
CA GLY A 259 1.49 -11.15 9.33
C GLY A 259 0.28 -10.31 9.73
N ASN A 260 0.35 -8.98 9.60
CA ASN A 260 -0.67 -8.02 9.99
C ASN A 260 -2.11 -8.42 9.55
N PRO A 261 -2.39 -8.87 8.30
CA PRO A 261 -3.74 -9.26 7.90
C PRO A 261 -4.40 -10.30 8.81
N PHE A 262 -3.60 -11.18 9.42
CA PHE A 262 -4.07 -12.24 10.30
C PHE A 262 -4.34 -11.76 11.73
N HIS A 263 -3.93 -10.54 12.08
CA HIS A 263 -4.29 -9.87 13.35
C HIS A 263 -5.81 -9.72 13.49
N TYR A 264 -6.45 -9.26 12.42
CA TYR A 264 -7.86 -8.91 12.38
C TYR A 264 -8.78 -10.14 12.35
N ILE A 265 -8.23 -11.35 12.19
CA ILE A 265 -9.01 -12.58 12.28
C ILE A 265 -9.44 -12.72 13.74
N ASN A 266 -10.73 -12.45 13.96
CA ASN A 266 -11.28 -12.43 15.29
C ASN A 266 -11.60 -13.86 15.76
N ILE A 267 -10.62 -14.47 16.43
CA ILE A 267 -10.77 -15.78 17.07
C ILE A 267 -11.08 -15.54 18.56
N TYR A 268 -12.22 -14.86 18.84
CA TYR A 268 -12.68 -14.58 20.21
C TYR A 268 -12.73 -15.82 21.11
N TYR A 269 -12.95 -17.00 20.53
CA TYR A 269 -13.15 -18.24 21.27
C TYR A 269 -11.88 -18.83 21.90
N PHE A 270 -10.67 -18.38 21.51
CA PHE A 270 -9.42 -19.04 21.90
C PHE A 270 -8.52 -18.23 22.84
N ASN A 271 -8.89 -17.00 23.25
CA ASN A 271 -8.06 -16.14 24.13
C ASN A 271 -6.60 -16.00 23.65
N ILE A 272 -6.34 -16.14 22.35
CA ILE A 272 -4.98 -16.04 21.80
C ILE A 272 -4.64 -14.56 21.65
N HIS A 273 -3.49 -14.14 22.16
CA HIS A 273 -2.97 -12.81 21.89
C HIS A 273 -2.85 -12.59 20.37
N HIS A 274 -3.68 -11.71 19.80
CA HIS A 274 -3.77 -11.46 18.35
C HIS A 274 -2.43 -11.05 17.70
N LEU A 275 -1.48 -10.53 18.49
CA LEU A 275 -0.11 -10.26 18.07
C LEU A 275 0.66 -11.54 17.75
N PHE A 276 0.52 -12.60 18.55
CA PHE A 276 1.20 -13.89 18.31
C PHE A 276 0.75 -14.53 16.99
N ILE A 277 -0.55 -14.46 16.66
CA ILE A 277 -1.06 -14.96 15.38
C ILE A 277 -0.38 -14.23 14.22
N SER A 278 -0.32 -12.90 14.31
CA SER A 278 0.35 -12.07 13.30
C SER A 278 1.84 -12.46 13.16
N GLN A 279 2.55 -12.61 14.28
CA GLN A 279 3.95 -13.01 14.27
C GLN A 279 4.17 -14.40 13.66
N ALA A 280 3.30 -15.37 13.98
CA ALA A 280 3.36 -16.71 13.43
C ALA A 280 3.15 -16.71 11.91
N PHE A 281 2.14 -15.98 11.41
CA PHE A 281 1.92 -15.84 9.97
C PHE A 281 3.05 -15.05 9.28
N GLY A 282 3.64 -14.04 9.92
CA GLY A 282 4.84 -13.37 9.43
C GLY A 282 6.04 -14.31 9.31
N ALA A 283 6.24 -15.20 10.30
CA ALA A 283 7.28 -16.22 10.25
C ALA A 283 7.03 -17.23 9.11
N ILE A 284 5.79 -17.69 8.96
CA ILE A 284 5.38 -18.57 7.84
C ILE A 284 5.67 -17.88 6.50
N PHE A 285 5.30 -16.61 6.36
CA PHE A 285 5.58 -15.83 5.15
C PHE A 285 7.06 -15.85 4.80
N ILE A 286 7.94 -15.50 5.75
CA ILE A 286 9.39 -15.45 5.54
C ILE A 286 9.93 -16.83 5.15
N VAL A 287 9.61 -17.87 5.91
CA VAL A 287 10.11 -19.23 5.67
C VAL A 287 9.69 -19.73 4.29
N VAL A 288 8.41 -19.55 3.94
CA VAL A 288 7.87 -19.99 2.65
C VAL A 288 8.46 -19.17 1.50
N ALA A 289 8.56 -17.84 1.64
CA ALA A 289 9.16 -16.98 0.61
C ALA A 289 10.63 -17.31 0.37
N ILE A 290 11.43 -17.52 1.42
CA ILE A 290 12.85 -17.90 1.30
C ILE A 290 12.99 -19.29 0.67
N GLY A 291 12.22 -20.27 1.14
CA GLY A 291 12.25 -21.63 0.59
C GLY A 291 11.86 -21.66 -0.89
N ALA A 292 10.80 -20.95 -1.27
CA ALA A 292 10.36 -20.81 -2.65
C ALA A 292 11.41 -20.07 -3.51
N PHE A 293 12.05 -19.02 -2.97
CA PHE A 293 13.09 -18.28 -3.67
C PHE A 293 14.28 -19.17 -4.02
N PHE A 294 14.81 -19.91 -3.05
CA PHE A 294 15.94 -20.81 -3.30
C PHE A 294 15.57 -21.97 -4.23
N TYR A 295 14.35 -22.48 -4.14
CA TYR A 295 13.85 -23.46 -5.10
C TYR A 295 13.84 -22.89 -6.53
N VAL A 296 13.28 -21.69 -6.74
CA VAL A 296 13.27 -21.03 -8.05
C VAL A 296 14.69 -20.76 -8.55
N LEU A 297 15.57 -20.28 -7.67
CA LEU A 297 16.93 -19.91 -8.03
C LEU A 297 17.76 -21.12 -8.49
N PHE A 298 17.69 -22.22 -7.75
CA PHE A 298 18.58 -23.37 -7.96
C PHE A 298 17.95 -24.56 -8.69
N LYS A 299 16.63 -24.71 -8.69
CA LYS A 299 15.94 -25.89 -9.27
C LYS A 299 15.24 -25.59 -10.59
N LEU A 300 14.73 -24.37 -10.80
CA LEU A 300 14.07 -24.05 -12.08
C LEU A 300 15.09 -23.71 -13.18
N PRO A 301 14.86 -24.18 -14.42
CA PRO A 301 15.69 -23.84 -15.57
C PRO A 301 15.56 -22.35 -15.92
N VAL A 302 16.53 -21.82 -16.66
CA VAL A 302 16.47 -20.44 -17.15
C VAL A 302 15.33 -20.33 -18.17
N SER A 303 14.28 -19.62 -17.81
CA SER A 303 13.08 -19.39 -18.64
C SER A 303 12.47 -18.03 -18.35
N ASN A 304 11.53 -17.59 -19.20
CA ASN A 304 10.76 -16.37 -18.94
C ASN A 304 9.90 -16.50 -17.67
N HIS A 305 9.38 -17.70 -17.36
CA HIS A 305 8.68 -17.94 -16.10
C HIS A 305 9.61 -17.74 -14.90
N LYS A 306 10.82 -18.30 -14.91
CA LYS A 306 11.82 -18.08 -13.84
C LYS A 306 12.12 -16.59 -13.65
N ARG A 307 12.30 -15.85 -14.74
CA ARG A 307 12.52 -14.39 -14.70
C ARG A 307 11.35 -13.63 -14.08
N LEU A 308 10.12 -14.00 -14.41
CA LEU A 308 8.92 -13.37 -13.86
C LEU A 308 8.71 -13.73 -12.37
N LEU A 309 9.07 -14.94 -11.94
CA LEU A 309 9.09 -15.28 -10.52
C LEU A 309 10.14 -14.44 -9.75
N LEU A 310 11.31 -14.20 -10.35
CA LEU A 310 12.33 -13.32 -9.75
C LEU A 310 11.84 -11.86 -9.62
N VAL A 311 10.97 -11.38 -10.52
CA VAL A 311 10.27 -10.09 -10.36
C VAL A 311 9.37 -10.10 -9.13
N LEU A 312 8.57 -11.17 -8.92
CA LEU A 312 7.73 -11.31 -7.73
C LEU A 312 8.56 -11.37 -6.44
N PHE A 313 9.71 -12.05 -6.46
CA PHE A 313 10.61 -12.05 -5.30
C PHE A 313 11.30 -10.71 -5.06
N ALA A 314 11.69 -9.97 -6.11
CA ALA A 314 12.19 -8.61 -5.95
C ALA A 314 11.12 -7.69 -5.34
N TYR A 315 9.85 -7.88 -5.71
CA TYR A 315 8.73 -7.18 -5.10
C TYR A 315 8.51 -7.57 -3.62
N ILE A 316 8.57 -8.86 -3.30
CA ILE A 316 8.51 -9.34 -1.90
C ILE A 316 9.69 -8.78 -1.09
N LEU A 317 10.89 -8.74 -1.66
CA LEU A 317 12.08 -8.15 -1.04
C LEU A 317 11.89 -6.64 -0.79
N TYR A 318 11.26 -5.92 -1.72
CA TYR A 318 10.93 -4.50 -1.55
C TYR A 318 9.97 -4.27 -0.37
N VAL A 319 8.92 -5.11 -0.25
CA VAL A 319 8.01 -5.05 0.90
C VAL A 319 8.73 -5.44 2.20
N GLY A 320 9.60 -6.45 2.17
CA GLY A 320 10.43 -6.84 3.31
C GLY A 320 11.38 -5.71 3.75
N GLY A 321 12.01 -5.02 2.80
CA GLY A 321 12.84 -3.83 3.07
C GLY A 321 12.03 -2.67 3.64
N THR A 322 10.77 -2.52 3.22
CA THR A 322 9.84 -1.57 3.84
C THR A 322 9.54 -1.95 5.30
N ALA A 323 9.20 -3.22 5.58
CA ALA A 323 8.96 -3.69 6.94
C ALA A 323 10.18 -3.49 7.85
N PHE A 324 11.38 -3.76 7.32
CA PHE A 324 12.65 -3.53 7.99
C PHE A 324 12.89 -2.05 8.32
N GLY A 325 12.66 -1.15 7.35
CA GLY A 325 12.77 0.30 7.55
C GLY A 325 11.76 0.83 8.58
N THR A 326 10.51 0.38 8.50
CA THR A 326 9.45 0.76 9.44
C THR A 326 9.77 0.27 10.85
N ALA A 327 10.23 -0.98 11.02
CA ALA A 327 10.66 -1.50 12.31
C ALA A 327 11.78 -0.63 12.93
N GLY A 328 12.75 -0.21 12.11
CA GLY A 328 13.87 0.63 12.58
C GLY A 328 13.45 2.00 13.07
N GLY A 329 12.43 2.61 12.46
CA GLY A 329 11.93 3.93 12.86
C GLY A 329 10.82 3.91 13.91
N ARG A 330 10.08 2.80 14.03
CA ARG A 330 8.81 2.75 14.79
C ARG A 330 8.72 1.68 15.87
N ALA A 331 9.66 0.76 16.00
CA ALA A 331 9.59 -0.26 17.07
C ALA A 331 9.56 0.36 18.48
N ILE A 332 10.17 1.53 18.67
CA ILE A 332 10.14 2.30 19.93
C ILE A 332 8.74 2.67 20.41
N PHE A 333 7.77 2.79 19.49
CA PHE A 333 6.38 3.10 19.82
C PHE A 333 5.55 1.85 20.17
N GLY A 334 6.18 0.68 20.18
CA GLY A 334 5.55 -0.60 20.49
C GLY A 334 5.02 -1.35 19.26
N LEU A 335 4.81 -2.65 19.45
CA LEU A 335 4.41 -3.59 18.38
C LEU A 335 3.01 -3.30 17.80
N HIS A 336 2.15 -2.62 18.55
CA HIS A 336 0.81 -2.25 18.08
C HIS A 336 0.83 -1.32 16.87
N GLN A 337 1.90 -0.56 16.64
CA GLN A 337 2.02 0.24 15.42
C GLN A 337 2.13 -0.63 14.17
N ALA A 338 2.67 -1.85 14.26
CA ALA A 338 2.82 -2.74 13.11
C ALA A 338 1.48 -3.31 12.60
N ILE A 339 0.43 -3.27 13.43
CA ILE A 339 -0.93 -3.72 13.08
C ILE A 339 -1.86 -2.59 12.60
N GLU A 340 -1.34 -1.38 12.41
CA GLU A 340 -2.10 -0.28 11.82
C GLU A 340 -2.59 -0.62 10.41
N SER A 341 -3.83 -0.26 10.10
CA SER A 341 -4.51 -0.58 8.83
C SER A 341 -3.72 -0.12 7.60
N ARG A 342 -3.03 1.02 7.71
CA ARG A 342 -2.19 1.57 6.62
C ARG A 342 -1.01 0.64 6.24
N TYR A 343 -0.55 -0.20 7.17
CA TYR A 343 0.50 -1.21 6.93
C TYR A 343 -0.04 -2.56 6.47
N THR A 344 -1.36 -2.75 6.43
CA THR A 344 -1.94 -3.99 5.92
C THR A 344 -1.81 -4.09 4.40
N THR A 345 -1.92 -2.97 3.65
CA THR A 345 -1.77 -2.93 2.19
C THR A 345 -0.48 -3.58 1.66
N PRO A 346 0.74 -3.15 2.07
CA PRO A 346 1.98 -3.79 1.61
C PRO A 346 1.98 -5.29 1.83
N THR A 347 1.48 -5.70 3.01
CA THR A 347 1.48 -7.08 3.42
C THR A 347 0.51 -7.91 2.58
N LEU A 348 -0.73 -7.43 2.34
CA LEU A 348 -1.68 -8.08 1.43
C LEU A 348 -1.11 -8.23 0.02
N PHE A 349 -0.41 -7.21 -0.48
CA PHE A 349 0.22 -7.25 -1.80
C PHE A 349 1.36 -8.27 -1.86
N ALA A 350 2.18 -8.37 -0.81
CA ALA A 350 3.26 -9.35 -0.72
C ALA A 350 2.71 -10.79 -0.60
N TRP A 351 1.66 -11.01 0.19
CA TRP A 351 0.95 -12.29 0.25
C TRP A 351 0.32 -12.66 -1.09
N GLY A 352 -0.27 -11.70 -1.80
CA GLY A 352 -0.78 -11.90 -3.16
C GLY A 352 0.32 -12.31 -4.14
N ALA A 353 1.48 -11.64 -4.11
CA ALA A 353 2.64 -12.00 -4.92
C ALA A 353 3.17 -13.40 -4.57
N LEU A 354 3.28 -13.73 -3.29
CA LEU A 354 3.72 -15.05 -2.83
C LEU A 354 2.72 -16.14 -3.25
N LEU A 355 1.42 -15.88 -3.19
CA LEU A 355 0.40 -16.83 -3.66
C LEU A 355 0.54 -17.12 -5.15
N VAL A 356 0.80 -16.12 -5.99
CA VAL A 356 1.07 -16.35 -7.42
C VAL A 356 2.29 -17.25 -7.62
N VAL A 357 3.37 -17.03 -6.85
CA VAL A 357 4.56 -17.90 -6.85
C VAL A 357 4.18 -19.33 -6.45
N LEU A 358 3.43 -19.50 -5.36
CA LEU A 358 3.06 -20.82 -4.85
C LEU A 358 2.14 -21.58 -5.81
N PHE A 359 1.16 -20.92 -6.42
CA PHE A 359 0.33 -21.54 -7.45
C PHE A 359 1.15 -22.00 -8.64
N TYR A 360 2.13 -21.21 -9.08
CA TYR A 360 3.04 -21.66 -10.15
C TYR A 360 3.88 -22.87 -9.73
N LEU A 361 4.52 -22.83 -8.55
CA LEU A 361 5.40 -23.91 -8.09
C LEU A 361 4.66 -25.21 -7.79
N MET A 362 3.40 -25.11 -7.36
CA MET A 362 2.57 -26.27 -7.01
C MET A 362 1.63 -26.68 -8.14
N GLN A 363 1.80 -26.16 -9.36
CA GLN A 363 0.86 -26.37 -10.47
C GLN A 363 0.65 -27.84 -10.79
N ASP A 364 1.72 -28.62 -10.90
CA ASP A 364 1.63 -30.05 -11.25
C ASP A 364 0.91 -30.85 -10.16
N TYR A 365 1.16 -30.51 -8.89
CA TYR A 365 0.51 -31.18 -7.76
C TYR A 365 -0.97 -30.79 -7.61
N LEU A 366 -1.28 -29.50 -7.73
CA LEU A 366 -2.63 -28.97 -7.53
C LEU A 366 -3.56 -29.20 -8.73
N ARG A 367 -3.00 -29.40 -9.93
CA ARG A 367 -3.77 -29.65 -11.17
C ARG A 367 -4.71 -30.85 -11.03
N ASP A 368 -4.24 -31.93 -10.41
CA ASP A 368 -5.04 -33.16 -10.25
C ASP A 368 -5.80 -33.20 -8.91
N LYS A 369 -5.39 -32.41 -7.91
CA LYS A 369 -5.92 -32.44 -6.55
C LYS A 369 -7.00 -31.38 -6.31
N SER A 370 -8.06 -31.46 -7.11
CA SER A 370 -9.21 -30.54 -7.09
C SER A 370 -9.83 -30.29 -5.70
N LYS A 371 -9.74 -31.26 -4.77
CA LYS A 371 -10.26 -31.13 -3.40
C LYS A 371 -9.43 -30.17 -2.53
N LEU A 372 -8.15 -29.98 -2.83
CA LEU A 372 -7.29 -29.06 -2.07
C LEU A 372 -7.70 -27.61 -2.25
N PHE A 373 -8.40 -27.27 -3.35
CA PHE A 373 -8.95 -25.93 -3.53
C PHE A 373 -10.03 -25.56 -2.50
N VAL A 374 -10.61 -26.55 -1.79
CA VAL A 374 -11.52 -26.30 -0.66
C VAL A 374 -10.79 -25.63 0.51
N ILE A 375 -9.50 -25.90 0.70
CA ILE A 375 -8.69 -25.29 1.78
C ILE A 375 -8.64 -23.76 1.58
N PHE A 376 -8.52 -23.30 0.34
CA PHE A 376 -8.53 -21.87 0.06
C PHE A 376 -9.88 -21.20 0.36
N ALA A 377 -10.98 -21.96 0.44
CA ALA A 377 -12.29 -21.39 0.80
C ALA A 377 -12.32 -20.93 2.26
N MET A 378 -11.34 -21.33 3.08
CA MET A 378 -11.17 -20.77 4.43
C MET A 378 -10.71 -19.30 4.40
N VAL A 379 -9.96 -18.86 3.38
CA VAL A 379 -9.44 -17.48 3.33
C VAL A 379 -10.57 -16.44 3.33
N PRO A 380 -11.56 -16.51 2.41
CA PRO A 380 -12.66 -15.55 2.44
C PRO A 380 -13.48 -15.66 3.74
N LEU A 381 -13.68 -16.87 4.29
CA LEU A 381 -14.41 -17.06 5.55
C LEU A 381 -13.71 -16.37 6.72
N LEU A 382 -12.38 -16.47 6.81
CA LEU A 382 -11.58 -15.83 7.86
C LEU A 382 -11.61 -14.30 7.75
N PHE A 383 -11.65 -13.78 6.51
CA PHE A 383 -11.62 -12.34 6.26
C PHE A 383 -13.01 -11.71 6.28
N PHE A 384 -14.08 -12.53 6.22
CA PHE A 384 -15.45 -12.06 6.05
C PHE A 384 -15.91 -11.15 7.18
N SER A 385 -15.60 -11.50 8.43
CA SER A 385 -15.98 -10.68 9.59
C SER A 385 -15.39 -9.27 9.52
N VAL A 386 -14.15 -9.14 9.08
CA VAL A 386 -13.48 -7.85 8.92
C VAL A 386 -14.02 -7.10 7.71
N GLN A 387 -14.37 -7.81 6.64
CA GLN A 387 -14.99 -7.21 5.46
C GLN A 387 -16.35 -6.58 5.79
N LEU A 388 -17.12 -7.17 6.70
CA LEU A 388 -18.40 -6.62 7.15
C LEU A 388 -18.26 -5.29 7.90
N ASN A 389 -17.09 -4.99 8.47
CA ASN A 389 -16.84 -3.68 9.10
C ASN A 389 -16.93 -2.52 8.10
N ALA A 390 -16.91 -2.79 6.78
CA ALA A 390 -17.18 -1.78 5.76
C ALA A 390 -18.62 -1.23 5.81
N LEU A 391 -19.55 -1.99 6.40
CA LEU A 391 -20.93 -1.56 6.60
C LEU A 391 -21.10 -0.63 7.80
N ASN A 392 -20.10 -0.52 8.68
CA ASN A 392 -20.18 0.33 9.85
C ASN A 392 -20.10 1.80 9.42
N GLU A 393 -21.15 2.56 9.71
CA GLU A 393 -21.16 4.00 9.48
C GLU A 393 -20.39 4.71 10.61
N ARG A 394 -19.51 5.65 10.27
CA ARG A 394 -18.76 6.46 11.25
C ARG A 394 -19.40 7.84 11.46
N LYS A 395 -20.73 7.85 11.63
CA LYS A 395 -21.53 9.09 11.69
C LYS A 395 -21.10 10.03 12.81
N GLU A 396 -20.84 9.51 13.99
CA GLU A 396 -20.40 10.31 15.16
C GLU A 396 -19.04 10.95 14.92
N GLU A 397 -18.07 10.17 14.44
CA GLU A 397 -16.74 10.68 14.08
C GLU A 397 -16.85 11.80 13.03
N PHE A 398 -17.65 11.64 11.99
CA PHE A 398 -17.78 12.68 10.95
C PHE A 398 -18.58 13.89 11.40
N PHE A 399 -19.54 13.70 12.30
CA PHE A 399 -20.20 14.81 12.97
C PHE A 399 -19.17 15.63 13.76
N ASP A 400 -18.32 14.97 14.57
CA ASP A 400 -17.26 15.63 15.32
C ASP A 400 -16.29 16.41 14.42
N ARG A 401 -15.91 15.83 13.27
CA ARG A 401 -15.05 16.54 12.30
C ARG A 401 -15.73 17.79 11.74
N LYS A 402 -17.04 17.75 11.46
CA LYS A 402 -17.79 18.92 10.99
C LYS A 402 -17.90 20.00 12.07
N VAL A 403 -18.14 19.61 13.33
CA VAL A 403 -18.14 20.54 14.46
C VAL A 403 -16.78 21.23 14.59
N ALA A 404 -15.69 20.47 14.47
CA ALA A 404 -14.33 21.02 14.49
C ALA A 404 -14.09 22.01 13.34
N ALA A 405 -14.52 21.67 12.11
CA ALA A 405 -14.40 22.57 10.96
C ALA A 405 -15.20 23.86 11.14
N LEU A 406 -16.41 23.78 11.69
CA LEU A 406 -17.24 24.93 12.00
C LEU A 406 -16.60 25.83 13.07
N ALA A 407 -16.02 25.24 14.12
CA ALA A 407 -15.30 26.00 15.14
C ALA A 407 -14.14 26.81 14.53
N LEU A 408 -13.37 26.21 13.62
CA LEU A 408 -12.28 26.88 12.90
C LEU A 408 -12.80 28.01 11.99
N GLU A 409 -13.92 27.79 11.31
CA GLU A 409 -14.57 28.82 10.48
C GLU A 409 -14.96 30.04 11.32
N MET A 410 -15.67 29.80 12.42
CA MET A 410 -16.13 30.84 13.36
C MET A 410 -14.98 31.51 14.16
N GLY A 411 -13.75 30.98 14.07
CA GLY A 411 -12.62 31.46 14.87
C GLY A 411 -12.76 31.13 16.36
N VAL A 412 -13.50 30.08 16.70
CA VAL A 412 -13.69 29.59 18.06
C VAL A 412 -12.68 28.48 18.35
N ARG A 413 -11.89 28.66 19.40
CA ARG A 413 -10.92 27.67 19.86
C ARG A 413 -11.58 26.57 20.69
N ASP A 414 -12.17 25.59 20.01
CA ASP A 414 -12.71 24.37 20.64
C ASP A 414 -11.67 23.24 20.61
N GLU A 415 -10.78 23.24 21.59
CA GLU A 415 -9.67 22.27 21.63
C GLU A 415 -10.14 20.80 21.62
N VAL A 416 -11.29 20.52 22.24
CA VAL A 416 -11.83 19.15 22.38
C VAL A 416 -12.20 18.58 21.01
N TYR A 417 -12.80 19.37 20.13
CA TYR A 417 -13.15 18.93 18.78
C TYR A 417 -12.00 19.11 17.79
N ILE A 418 -11.22 20.19 17.90
CA ILE A 418 -10.10 20.45 16.99
C ILE A 418 -9.02 19.36 17.11
N GLN A 419 -8.73 18.88 18.33
CA GLN A 419 -7.76 17.79 18.53
C GLN A 419 -8.16 16.46 17.88
N LYS A 420 -9.46 16.26 17.57
CA LYS A 420 -9.94 15.06 16.86
C LYS A 420 -9.55 15.06 15.38
N ILE A 421 -9.34 16.23 14.77
CA ILE A 421 -8.97 16.36 13.34
C ILE A 421 -7.49 16.65 13.14
N PHE A 422 -6.78 17.22 14.12
CA PHE A 422 -5.35 17.47 14.06
C PHE A 422 -4.75 17.61 15.48
N PRO A 423 -3.58 17.00 15.77
CA PRO A 423 -3.05 16.94 17.13
C PRO A 423 -2.54 18.29 17.68
N PHE A 424 -2.16 19.23 16.82
CA PHE A 424 -1.53 20.50 17.23
C PHE A 424 -2.45 21.70 16.93
N VAL A 425 -3.28 22.10 17.91
CA VAL A 425 -4.29 23.15 17.75
C VAL A 425 -3.70 24.48 17.26
N ASP A 426 -2.64 24.97 17.92
CA ASP A 426 -2.01 26.26 17.55
C ASP A 426 -1.52 26.26 16.10
N TRP A 427 -0.89 25.16 15.68
CA TRP A 427 -0.38 25.04 14.32
C TRP A 427 -1.52 24.94 13.30
N LEU A 428 -2.62 24.26 13.65
CA LEU A 428 -3.79 24.21 12.79
C LEU A 428 -4.44 25.59 12.64
N GLU A 429 -4.55 26.37 13.71
CA GLU A 429 -5.07 27.75 13.67
C GLU A 429 -4.26 28.62 12.68
N GLU A 430 -2.93 28.47 12.64
CA GLU A 430 -2.09 29.15 11.64
C GLU A 430 -2.34 28.66 10.20
N ILE A 431 -2.51 27.35 10.02
CA ILE A 431 -2.72 26.74 8.70
C ILE A 431 -4.04 27.22 8.07
N VAL A 432 -5.10 27.35 8.86
CA VAL A 432 -6.47 27.57 8.34
C VAL A 432 -6.78 29.01 7.97
N VAL A 433 -5.98 29.99 8.40
CA VAL A 433 -6.22 31.43 8.10
C VAL A 433 -6.46 31.67 6.61
N LYS A 434 -5.48 31.31 5.76
CA LYS A 434 -5.57 31.54 4.31
C LYS A 434 -6.60 30.66 3.61
N PRO A 435 -6.72 29.35 3.91
CA PRO A 435 -7.81 28.53 3.39
C PRO A 435 -9.20 29.09 3.66
N LYS A 436 -9.44 29.61 4.87
CA LYS A 436 -10.70 30.25 5.26
C LYS A 436 -10.96 31.50 4.43
N ASP A 437 -10.01 32.45 4.42
CA ASP A 437 -10.13 33.71 3.66
C ASP A 437 -10.40 33.51 2.16
N ARG A 438 -9.99 32.36 1.62
CA ARG A 438 -10.12 32.00 0.20
C ARG A 438 -11.26 31.02 -0.08
N ASN A 439 -12.06 30.66 0.92
CA ASN A 439 -13.14 29.67 0.81
C ASN A 439 -12.67 28.34 0.17
N LEU A 440 -11.52 27.83 0.61
CA LEU A 440 -10.93 26.58 0.08
C LEU A 440 -11.42 25.35 0.85
N SER A 441 -11.61 24.24 0.13
CA SER A 441 -11.98 22.95 0.72
C SER A 441 -13.26 23.08 1.56
N ILE A 442 -13.26 22.56 2.78
CA ILE A 442 -14.39 22.58 3.71
C ILE A 442 -14.90 24.00 4.00
N PHE A 443 -14.02 25.02 3.98
CA PHE A 443 -14.39 26.41 4.22
C PHE A 443 -15.12 27.07 3.04
N GLY A 444 -15.16 26.42 1.88
CA GLY A 444 -16.05 26.84 0.76
C GLY A 444 -17.36 26.05 0.71
N SER A 445 -17.60 25.15 1.66
CA SER A 445 -18.80 24.30 1.68
C SER A 445 -20.01 25.08 2.19
N PRO A 446 -21.19 24.98 1.54
CA PRO A 446 -22.43 25.58 2.04
C PRO A 446 -22.85 25.13 3.46
N GLU A 447 -22.32 24.00 3.93
CA GLU A 447 -22.61 23.48 5.28
C GLU A 447 -21.81 24.17 6.39
N ILE A 448 -20.73 24.89 6.04
CA ILE A 448 -19.75 25.42 7.01
C ILE A 448 -19.58 26.94 6.85
N VAL A 449 -19.62 27.46 5.62
CA VAL A 449 -19.49 28.90 5.33
C VAL A 449 -20.48 29.70 6.18
N ASP A 450 -19.96 30.65 6.96
CA ASP A 450 -20.77 31.67 7.62
C ASP A 450 -21.20 32.69 6.55
N VAL A 451 -22.50 32.75 6.27
CA VAL A 451 -23.09 33.60 5.19
C VAL A 451 -23.36 35.00 5.69
#